data_AF-A0A7S0IWB8-F1
#
_entry.id   AF-A0A7S0IWB8-F1
#
_cell.length_a   1.000
_cell.length_b   1.000
_cell.length_c   1.000
_cell.angle_alpha   90.00
_cell.angle_beta   90.00
_cell.angle_gamma   90.00
#
_symmetry.space_group_name_H-M   'P 1'
#
loop_
_entity.id
_entity.type
_entity.pdbx_description
1 polymer ?
#
loop_
_entity_poly.entity_id
_entity_poly.type
_entity_poly.pdbx_seq_one_letter_code
_entity_poly.pdbx_strand_id
1 'polypeptide(L)'
;MPGPTAAEELGLWACALLNPLPALGVAPELRAGCLNSTDSVDRLRVVLAGAERSLSHLQTPTLLARLGRLLARAWPAAPSLRACTSLLVPLTALLAYFFTGELPPLTGDY
;
A
#
# COMPACT_ATOMS: atom_id res chain seq x y z
N MET A 1 -15.18 4.01 21.83
CA MET A 1 -14.68 2.62 21.82
C MET A 1 -15.44 1.86 22.91
N PRO A 2 -16.08 0.72 22.60
CA PRO A 2 -16.74 -0.11 23.60
C PRO A 2 -15.75 -0.64 24.64
N GLY A 3 -16.20 -0.85 25.88
CA GLY A 3 -15.37 -1.48 26.91
C GLY A 3 -15.09 -2.96 26.61
N PRO A 4 -14.01 -3.55 27.15
CA PRO A 4 -13.63 -4.95 26.88
C PRO A 4 -14.66 -5.98 27.38
N THR A 5 -15.56 -5.60 28.29
CA THR A 5 -16.65 -6.44 28.78
C THR A 5 -17.86 -6.48 27.85
N ALA A 6 -17.94 -5.58 26.86
CA ALA A 6 -19.01 -5.52 25.87
C ALA A 6 -18.59 -6.21 24.56
N ALA A 7 -18.46 -7.54 24.61
CA ALA A 7 -17.92 -8.35 23.51
C ALA A 7 -18.65 -8.14 22.17
N GLU A 8 -19.98 -8.05 22.20
CA GLU A 8 -20.84 -7.80 21.05
C GLU A 8 -20.52 -6.45 20.38
N GLU A 9 -20.56 -5.38 21.15
CA GLU A 9 -20.31 -4.02 20.68
C GLU A 9 -18.87 -3.87 20.18
N LEU A 10 -17.91 -4.47 20.90
CA LEU A 10 -16.51 -4.48 20.51
C LEU A 10 -16.30 -5.18 19.17
N GLY A 11 -16.95 -6.33 18.95
CA GLY A 11 -16.87 -7.05 17.69
C GLY A 11 -17.44 -6.24 16.52
N LEU A 12 -18.58 -5.59 16.69
CA LEU A 12 -19.19 -4.74 15.65
C LEU A 12 -18.34 -3.50 15.37
N TRP A 13 -17.86 -2.83 16.41
CA TRP A 13 -17.00 -1.66 16.30
C TRP A 13 -15.68 -2.00 15.58
N ALA A 14 -15.02 -3.09 15.97
CA ALA A 14 -13.78 -3.53 15.35
C ALA A 14 -13.99 -3.98 13.89
N CYS A 15 -15.10 -4.67 13.58
CA CYS A 15 -15.46 -5.01 12.20
C CYS A 15 -15.60 -3.77 11.32
N ALA A 16 -16.21 -2.70 11.82
CA ALA A 16 -16.37 -1.46 11.08
C ALA A 16 -15.03 -0.78 10.78
N LEU A 17 -14.07 -0.87 11.71
CA LEU A 17 -12.72 -0.30 11.53
C LEU A 17 -11.85 -1.08 10.56
N LEU A 18 -11.90 -2.42 10.60
CA LEU A 18 -11.06 -3.26 9.75
C LEU A 18 -11.49 -3.27 8.29
N ASN A 19 -12.76 -2.95 8.00
CA ASN A 19 -13.31 -2.97 6.64
C ASN A 19 -13.80 -1.59 6.19
N PRO A 20 -12.90 -0.59 6.06
CA PRO A 20 -13.33 0.76 5.72
C PRO A 20 -13.88 0.86 4.30
N LEU A 21 -13.32 0.11 3.32
CA LEU A 21 -13.66 0.21 1.89
C LEU A 21 -13.40 -1.10 1.13
N PRO A 22 -14.30 -2.10 1.21
CA PRO A 22 -14.08 -3.40 0.58
C PRO A 22 -14.07 -3.37 -0.94
N ALA A 23 -14.78 -2.40 -1.55
CA ALA A 23 -14.81 -2.20 -2.99
C ALA A 23 -13.44 -1.87 -3.60
N LEU A 24 -12.50 -1.38 -2.78
CA LEU A 24 -11.14 -1.07 -3.23
C LEU A 24 -10.18 -2.27 -3.09
N GLY A 25 -10.64 -3.41 -2.53
CA GLY A 25 -9.83 -4.62 -2.38
C GLY A 25 -8.65 -4.48 -1.41
N VAL A 26 -8.62 -3.42 -0.59
CA VAL A 26 -7.48 -3.09 0.28
C VAL A 26 -7.48 -3.93 1.58
N ALA A 27 -8.63 -4.47 1.97
CA ALA A 27 -8.78 -5.28 3.18
C ALA A 27 -9.80 -6.43 2.95
N PRO A 28 -9.73 -7.52 3.75
CA PRO A 28 -10.71 -8.59 3.71
C PRO A 28 -12.13 -8.09 3.98
N GLU A 29 -13.11 -8.63 3.24
CA GLU A 29 -14.53 -8.36 3.50
C GLU A 29 -14.99 -9.14 4.74
N LEU A 30 -15.21 -8.43 5.86
CA LEU A 30 -15.57 -9.03 7.15
C LEU A 30 -17.03 -8.80 7.55
N ARG A 31 -17.75 -7.90 6.86
CA ARG A 31 -19.06 -7.40 7.32
C ARG A 31 -20.11 -8.50 7.29
N ALA A 32 -20.16 -9.27 6.20
CA ALA A 32 -21.07 -10.41 6.09
C ALA A 32 -20.88 -11.43 7.22
N GLY A 33 -19.62 -11.80 7.51
CA GLY A 33 -19.31 -12.76 8.58
C GLY A 33 -19.65 -12.23 9.98
N CYS A 34 -19.39 -10.95 10.24
CA CYS A 34 -19.67 -10.35 11.55
C CYS A 34 -21.17 -10.13 11.80
N LEU A 35 -21.92 -9.70 10.78
CA LEU A 35 -23.37 -9.48 10.89
C LEU A 35 -24.17 -10.78 10.92
N ASN A 36 -23.68 -11.83 10.25
CA ASN A 36 -24.33 -13.15 10.28
C ASN A 36 -24.03 -13.94 11.56
N SER A 37 -23.04 -13.53 12.35
CA SER A 37 -22.71 -14.19 13.63
C SER A 37 -23.71 -13.79 14.71
N THR A 38 -24.45 -14.77 15.22
CA THR A 38 -25.39 -14.60 16.33
C THR A 38 -24.71 -14.64 17.70
N ASP A 39 -23.53 -15.26 17.80
CA ASP A 39 -22.72 -15.28 19.00
C ASP A 39 -21.63 -14.20 18.97
N SER A 40 -21.43 -13.55 20.12
CA SER A 40 -20.45 -12.49 20.29
C SER A 40 -19.00 -13.00 20.22
N VAL A 41 -18.73 -14.23 20.70
CA VAL A 41 -17.40 -14.83 20.64
C VAL A 41 -17.05 -15.20 19.20
N ASP A 42 -17.99 -15.80 18.47
CA ASP A 42 -17.82 -16.08 17.04
C ASP A 42 -17.59 -14.82 16.22
N ARG A 43 -18.33 -13.74 16.50
CA ARG A 43 -18.08 -12.44 15.86
C ARG A 43 -16.67 -11.94 16.10
N LEU A 44 -16.18 -12.01 17.34
CA LEU A 44 -14.80 -11.62 17.68
C LEU A 44 -13.77 -12.50 16.98
N ARG A 45 -14.04 -13.80 16.79
CA ARG A 45 -13.15 -14.69 16.01
C ARG A 45 -13.05 -14.26 14.55
N VAL A 46 -14.17 -13.86 13.92
CA VAL A 46 -14.17 -13.34 12.55
C VAL A 46 -13.31 -12.08 12.45
N VAL A 47 -13.51 -11.13 13.38
CA VAL A 47 -12.73 -9.89 13.44
C VAL A 47 -11.24 -10.18 13.64
N LEU A 48 -10.89 -11.06 14.57
CA LEU A 48 -9.50 -11.42 14.87
C LEU A 48 -8.80 -12.02 13.65
N ALA A 49 -9.44 -13.00 12.99
CA ALA A 49 -8.91 -13.59 11.77
C ALA A 49 -8.73 -12.56 10.65
N GLY A 50 -9.64 -11.59 10.55
CA GLY A 50 -9.52 -10.46 9.64
C GLY A 50 -8.33 -9.56 9.94
N ALA A 51 -8.14 -9.21 11.22
CA ALA A 51 -7.02 -8.39 11.68
C ALA A 51 -5.66 -9.06 11.41
N GLU A 52 -5.56 -10.36 11.69
CA GLU A 52 -4.35 -11.16 11.45
C GLU A 52 -3.98 -11.17 9.96
N ARG A 53 -4.95 -11.37 9.07
CA ARG A 53 -4.74 -11.33 7.61
C ARG A 53 -4.33 -9.95 7.10
N SER A 54 -4.86 -8.88 7.71
CA SER A 54 -4.47 -7.52 7.38
C SER A 54 -3.04 -7.22 7.84
N LEU A 55 -2.67 -7.66 9.05
CA LEU A 55 -1.30 -7.54 9.56
C LEU A 55 -0.28 -8.30 8.69
N SER A 56 -0.62 -9.52 8.26
CA SER A 56 0.28 -10.29 7.38
C SER A 56 0.50 -9.61 6.03
N HIS A 57 -0.52 -8.91 5.50
CA HIS A 57 -0.37 -8.11 4.28
C HIS A 57 0.59 -6.93 4.49
N LEU A 58 0.50 -6.22 5.61
CA LEU A 58 1.39 -5.09 5.92
C LEU A 58 2.85 -5.52 6.14
N GLN A 59 3.07 -6.72 6.65
CA GLN A 59 4.42 -7.27 6.85
C GLN A 59 5.06 -7.75 5.54
N THR A 60 4.26 -8.00 4.51
CA THR A 60 4.79 -8.44 3.23
C THR A 60 5.33 -7.24 2.46
N PRO A 61 6.65 -7.16 2.21
CA PRO A 61 7.20 -6.04 1.49
C PRO A 61 6.69 -6.06 0.05
N THR A 62 6.07 -4.95 -0.36
CA THR A 62 5.60 -4.78 -1.74
C THR A 62 6.75 -4.95 -2.73
N LEU A 63 6.42 -5.33 -3.97
CA LEU A 63 7.41 -5.42 -5.05
C LEU A 63 8.20 -4.11 -5.20
N LEU A 64 7.51 -2.96 -5.06
CA LEU A 64 8.13 -1.64 -4.99
C LEU A 64 9.11 -1.50 -3.82
N ALA A 65 8.75 -1.92 -2.62
CA ALA A 65 9.67 -1.88 -1.48
C ALA A 65 10.88 -2.83 -1.67
N ARG A 66 10.68 -3.98 -2.31
CA ARG A 66 11.78 -4.91 -2.66
C ARG A 66 12.71 -4.30 -3.72
N LEU A 67 12.15 -3.76 -4.80
CA LEU A 67 12.90 -3.07 -5.84
C LEU A 67 13.63 -1.85 -5.29
N GLY A 68 12.97 -1.03 -4.46
CA GLY A 68 13.58 0.12 -3.79
C GLY A 68 14.77 -0.30 -2.93
N ARG A 69 14.68 -1.40 -2.18
CA ARG A 69 15.83 -1.93 -1.42
C ARG A 69 16.95 -2.47 -2.31
N LEU A 70 16.61 -3.11 -3.42
CA LEU A 70 17.61 -3.59 -4.39
C LEU A 70 18.32 -2.41 -5.06
N LEU A 71 17.57 -1.40 -5.50
CA LEU A 71 18.09 -0.17 -6.06
C LEU A 71 18.93 0.60 -5.04
N ALA A 72 18.49 0.71 -3.79
CA ALA A 72 19.28 1.36 -2.73
C ALA A 72 20.59 0.62 -2.42
N ARG A 73 20.60 -0.73 -2.55
CA ARG A 73 21.83 -1.53 -2.41
C ARG A 73 22.75 -1.45 -3.63
N ALA A 74 22.16 -1.36 -4.81
CA ALA A 74 22.89 -1.14 -6.06
C ALA A 74 23.29 0.33 -6.24
N TRP A 75 22.73 1.24 -5.44
CA TRP A 75 23.05 2.66 -5.48
C TRP A 75 24.48 2.83 -4.97
N PRO A 76 25.42 3.29 -5.82
CA PRO A 76 26.77 3.54 -5.36
C PRO A 76 26.72 4.59 -4.25
N ALA A 77 27.49 4.37 -3.18
CA ALA A 77 27.73 5.42 -2.18
C ALA A 77 28.31 6.64 -2.92
N ALA A 78 27.49 7.68 -3.09
CA ALA A 78 27.73 8.85 -3.92
C ALA A 78 27.93 8.55 -5.43
N PRO A 79 26.87 8.51 -6.25
CA PRO A 79 27.06 8.77 -7.68
C PRO A 79 27.70 10.15 -7.80
N SER A 80 28.84 10.24 -8.48
CA SER A 80 29.41 11.54 -8.85
C SER A 80 28.30 12.40 -9.47
N LEU A 81 28.23 13.70 -9.15
CA LEU A 81 27.17 14.63 -9.61
C LEU A 81 26.88 14.52 -11.13
N ARG A 82 27.86 14.10 -11.92
CA ARG A 82 27.75 13.86 -13.38
C ARG A 82 26.86 12.68 -13.78
N ALA A 83 26.73 11.65 -12.94
CA ALA A 83 25.86 10.51 -13.21
C ALA A 83 24.39 10.79 -12.89
N CYS A 84 24.11 11.71 -11.96
CA CYS A 84 22.75 12.15 -11.67
C CYS A 84 22.19 13.02 -12.80
N THR A 85 23.01 13.89 -13.41
CA THR A 85 22.55 14.74 -14.52
C THR A 85 22.25 13.95 -15.79
N SER A 86 23.01 12.88 -16.09
CA SER A 86 22.78 12.07 -17.29
C SER A 86 21.51 11.21 -17.23
N LEU A 87 21.00 10.88 -16.04
CA LEU A 87 19.73 10.15 -15.86
C LEU A 87 18.52 11.08 -15.73
N LEU A 88 18.71 12.30 -15.21
CA LEU A 88 17.63 13.26 -15.05
C LEU A 88 17.09 13.76 -16.40
N VAL A 89 17.97 14.00 -17.38
CA VAL A 89 17.61 14.47 -18.73
C VAL A 89 16.71 13.50 -19.50
N PRO A 90 17.03 12.19 -19.63
CA PRO A 90 16.14 11.26 -20.32
C PRO A 90 14.85 11.02 -19.54
N LEU A 91 14.87 11.07 -18.20
CA LEU A 91 13.68 10.91 -17.37
C LEU A 91 12.71 12.10 -17.54
N THR A 92 13.23 13.34 -17.57
CA THR A 92 12.39 14.52 -17.83
C THR A 92 11.87 14.54 -19.26
N ALA A 93 12.67 14.14 -20.26
CA ALA A 93 12.22 14.01 -21.64
C ALA A 93 11.13 12.94 -21.81
N LEU A 94 11.27 11.79 -21.13
CA LEU A 94 10.28 10.72 -21.14
C LEU A 94 8.96 11.14 -20.48
N LEU A 95 9.04 11.82 -19.33
CA LEU A 95 7.86 12.35 -18.65
C LEU A 95 7.18 13.44 -19.49
N ALA A 96 7.95 14.36 -20.07
CA ALA A 96 7.41 15.37 -20.98
C ALA A 96 6.65 14.72 -22.14
N TYR A 97 7.27 13.75 -22.84
CA TYR A 97 6.64 13.00 -23.91
C TYR A 97 5.37 12.29 -23.47
N PHE A 98 5.37 11.66 -22.29
CA PHE A 98 4.20 10.97 -21.77
C PHE A 98 3.01 11.92 -21.53
N PHE A 99 3.26 13.16 -21.11
CA PHE A 99 2.21 14.14 -20.82
C PHE A 99 1.80 14.99 -22.03
N THR A 100 2.70 15.27 -22.97
CA THR A 100 2.44 16.17 -24.10
C THR A 100 2.27 15.46 -25.44
N GLY A 101 2.74 14.21 -25.57
CA GLY A 101 2.80 13.47 -26.84
C GLY A 101 3.88 13.96 -27.79
N GLU A 102 4.65 14.99 -27.41
CA GLU A 102 5.70 15.59 -28.24
C GLU A 102 7.07 15.48 -27.55
N LEU A 103 8.10 15.10 -28.29
CA LEU A 103 9.47 15.07 -27.80
C LEU A 103 10.01 16.52 -27.75
N PRO A 104 10.57 16.97 -26.62
CA PRO A 104 11.21 18.27 -26.57
C PRO A 104 12.37 18.32 -27.58
N PRO A 105 12.59 19.45 -28.27
CA PRO A 105 13.69 19.58 -29.22
C PRO A 105 15.00 19.30 -28.48
N LEU A 106 15.77 18.33 -28.97
CA LEU A 106 17.12 18.05 -28.50
C LEU A 106 18.00 19.24 -28.88
N THR A 107 17.99 20.30 -28.07
CA THR A 107 18.93 21.41 -28.22
C THR A 107 20.29 20.93 -27.72
N GLY A 108 21.05 20.37 -28.63
CA GLY A 108 22.44 20.00 -28.46
C GLY A 108 23.22 20.37 -29.72
N ASP A 109 23.60 21.64 -29.84
CA ASP A 109 24.85 21.99 -30.50
C ASP A 109 25.96 21.57 -29.53
N TYR A 110 26.57 20.42 -29.82
CA TYR A 110 27.82 19.95 -29.21
C TYR A 110 29.02 20.62 -29.86
#